data_AF-A0A7Y9KF49-F1
#
_entry.id   AF-A0A7Y9KF49-F1
#
_cell.length_a   1.000
_cell.length_b   1.000
_cell.length_c   1.000
_cell.angle_alpha   90.00
_cell.angle_beta   90.00
_cell.angle_gamma   90.00
#
_symmetry.space_group_name_H-M   'P 1'
#
loop_
_entity.id
_entity.type
_entity.pdbx_description
1 polymer ?
#
loop_
_entity_poly.entity_id
_entity_poly.type
_entity_poly.pdbx_seq_one_letter_code
_entity_poly.pdbx_strand_id
1 'polypeptide(L)'
;MPTNTLTPPDTTIGAPPAKAPRMGWLDALRGLAALVVVFEHSLDVLLPEVRRATGPWFDFGRYGVFVFFLVSGYVVPFSLERRGSVRQFWAGRFFRLYPAWGVSVVLALLLGAAGLSYGLPAAIGDRPWTSALAHLTMLQDLLGVPNVVNVFWTLSYEMVFYLLVTAMFVAGVHRASARVALGFGVGAAILGVALPSGLLASRWPGGTIFAAALLLAGGLAAMVSRRRGLRRAGVGVVAALALILLVLNSRIGAIESLCIIATMFAGTAIRGIQDGRLRPGPAAAMVAIVPALTVAAGMRTPTSWALHANPNPLGPDWSIAVGAAWLTFLAGLALRHRSMPRVLVWLGLVSYSVYLLHPLVIQAIWHAAGQDTWGLSAPIRAAWGVVLLATVLTSAALVHRYVELPAQKLGRRVTARRRSPTASASASASASTAASTPQPAHP
;
A
#
# COMPACT_ATOMS: atom_id res chain seq x y z
N MET A 1 -12.50 -8.62 46.77
CA MET A 1 -12.14 -9.82 45.98
C MET A 1 -12.63 -9.64 44.56
N PRO A 2 -11.81 -9.90 43.52
CA PRO A 2 -12.19 -9.64 42.14
C PRO A 2 -13.09 -10.76 41.61
N THR A 3 -14.23 -10.38 41.05
CA THR A 3 -15.21 -11.29 40.44
C THR A 3 -14.71 -11.74 39.07
N ASN A 4 -14.57 -13.05 38.93
CA ASN A 4 -14.08 -13.74 37.74
C ASN A 4 -15.19 -13.79 36.67
N THR A 5 -15.11 -13.00 35.61
CA THR A 5 -16.07 -13.00 34.49
C THR A 5 -15.54 -13.77 33.28
N LEU A 6 -15.32 -15.09 33.44
CA LEU A 6 -14.97 -16.02 32.36
C LEU A 6 -16.12 -16.98 32.03
N THR A 7 -17.31 -16.43 31.78
CA THR A 7 -18.39 -17.16 31.11
C THR A 7 -18.98 -16.25 30.06
N PRO A 8 -18.74 -16.50 28.75
CA PRO A 8 -19.49 -15.80 27.72
C PRO A 8 -20.97 -16.20 27.88
N PRO A 9 -21.91 -15.24 27.88
CA PRO A 9 -23.33 -15.58 27.78
C PRO A 9 -23.58 -16.27 26.44
N ASP A 10 -24.47 -17.25 26.47
CA ASP A 10 -24.90 -18.11 25.37
C ASP A 10 -24.68 -17.52 23.97
N THR A 11 -23.75 -18.12 23.23
CA THR A 11 -23.65 -17.89 21.79
C THR A 11 -24.91 -18.42 21.13
N THR A 12 -25.83 -17.51 20.79
CA THR A 12 -26.96 -17.77 19.89
C THR A 12 -26.43 -18.43 18.62
N ILE A 13 -26.64 -19.74 18.49
CA ILE A 13 -26.30 -20.52 17.30
C ILE A 13 -27.16 -19.97 16.14
N GLY A 14 -26.53 -19.27 15.19
CA GLY A 14 -27.21 -18.68 14.04
C GLY A 14 -26.97 -17.18 13.82
N ALA A 15 -26.36 -16.47 14.78
CA ALA A 15 -25.99 -15.08 14.56
C ALA A 15 -24.90 -14.98 13.45
N PRO A 16 -25.06 -14.09 12.45
CA PRO A 16 -24.01 -13.86 11.47
C PRO A 16 -22.74 -13.44 12.20
N PRO A 17 -21.54 -13.92 11.77
CA PRO A 17 -20.29 -13.63 12.46
C PRO A 17 -20.16 -12.11 12.65
N ALA A 18 -20.01 -11.69 13.90
CA ALA A 18 -19.91 -10.28 14.27
C ALA A 18 -18.89 -9.60 13.34
N LYS A 19 -19.29 -8.50 12.69
CA LYS A 19 -18.37 -7.71 11.86
C LYS A 19 -17.23 -7.28 12.77
N ALA A 20 -16.01 -7.75 12.49
CA ALA A 20 -14.81 -7.32 13.20
C ALA A 20 -14.81 -5.78 13.34
N PRO A 21 -14.58 -5.24 14.55
CA PRO A 21 -14.65 -3.81 14.79
C PRO A 21 -13.70 -3.09 13.84
N ARG A 22 -14.20 -2.03 13.20
CA ARG A 22 -13.43 -1.23 12.25
C ARG A 22 -12.28 -0.55 13.00
N MET A 23 -11.06 -0.69 12.48
CA MET A 23 -9.87 -0.10 13.10
C MET A 23 -9.78 1.40 12.77
N GLY A 24 -10.62 2.20 13.43
CA GLY A 24 -10.77 3.64 13.14
C GLY A 24 -9.46 4.44 13.26
N TRP A 25 -8.52 4.03 14.10
CA TRP A 25 -7.20 4.66 14.23
C TRP A 25 -6.35 4.52 12.96
N LEU A 26 -6.43 3.39 12.25
CA LEU A 26 -5.73 3.22 10.96
C LEU A 26 -6.35 4.09 9.88
N ASP A 27 -7.69 4.16 9.84
CA ASP A 27 -8.40 5.05 8.93
C ASP A 27 -8.00 6.52 9.22
N ALA A 28 -7.96 6.93 10.50
CA ALA A 28 -7.53 8.27 10.89
C ALA A 28 -6.08 8.59 10.48
N LEU A 29 -5.13 7.67 10.68
CA LEU A 29 -3.74 7.84 10.23
C LEU A 29 -3.65 8.00 8.71
N ARG A 30 -4.42 7.22 7.95
CA ARG A 30 -4.50 7.34 6.49
C ARG A 30 -5.09 8.68 6.05
N GLY A 31 -6.11 9.17 6.76
CA GLY A 31 -6.73 10.46 6.49
C GLY A 31 -5.75 11.61 6.71
N LEU A 32 -5.03 11.60 7.83
CA LEU A 32 -3.96 12.56 8.12
C LEU A 32 -2.87 12.51 7.05
N ALA A 33 -2.35 11.31 6.75
CA ALA A 33 -1.32 11.12 5.74
C ALA A 33 -1.73 11.63 4.36
N ALA A 34 -2.97 11.39 3.93
CA ALA A 34 -3.49 11.91 2.66
C ALA A 34 -3.44 13.44 2.61
N LEU A 35 -3.91 14.11 3.67
CA LEU A 35 -3.92 15.58 3.73
C LEU A 35 -2.50 16.16 3.74
N VAL A 36 -1.56 15.52 4.44
CA VAL A 36 -0.16 15.98 4.46
C VAL A 36 0.50 15.83 3.08
N VAL A 37 0.18 14.77 2.32
CA VAL A 37 0.68 14.63 0.94
C VAL A 37 0.05 15.67 0.00
N VAL A 38 -1.23 15.99 0.16
CA VAL A 38 -1.89 17.08 -0.59
C VAL A 38 -1.21 18.41 -0.26
N PHE A 39 -0.94 18.65 1.02
CA PHE A 39 -0.23 19.83 1.48
C PHE A 39 1.16 19.94 0.84
N GLU A 40 1.98 18.89 0.88
CA GLU A 40 3.32 18.85 0.25
C GLU A 40 3.28 19.32 -1.21
N HIS A 41 2.43 18.72 -2.03
CA HIS A 41 2.38 19.05 -3.46
C HIS A 41 1.75 20.42 -3.72
N SER A 42 0.94 20.93 -2.78
CA SER A 42 0.41 22.29 -2.87
C SER A 42 1.47 23.36 -2.55
N LEU A 43 2.56 23.00 -1.84
CA LEU A 43 3.62 23.95 -1.50
C LEU A 43 4.31 24.51 -2.75
N ASP A 44 4.54 23.66 -3.75
CA ASP A 44 5.22 24.05 -4.99
C ASP A 44 4.44 25.11 -5.78
N VAL A 45 3.11 25.09 -5.66
CA VAL A 45 2.21 25.95 -6.43
C VAL A 45 1.72 27.15 -5.60
N LEU A 46 1.31 26.94 -4.36
CA LEU A 46 0.57 27.94 -3.57
C LEU A 46 1.39 28.59 -2.45
N LEU A 47 2.43 27.92 -1.95
CA LEU A 47 3.18 28.34 -0.75
C LEU A 47 4.70 28.16 -0.94
N PRO A 48 5.31 28.77 -1.98
CA PRO A 48 6.72 28.57 -2.32
C PRO A 48 7.67 29.10 -1.22
N GLU A 49 7.25 30.07 -0.42
CA GLU A 49 8.01 30.58 0.73
C GLU A 49 8.12 29.51 1.82
N VAL A 50 7.03 28.79 2.08
CA VAL A 50 7.01 27.67 3.02
C VAL A 50 7.88 26.54 2.47
N ARG A 51 7.74 26.18 1.19
CA ARG A 51 8.59 25.17 0.52
C ARG A 51 10.07 25.45 0.72
N ARG A 52 10.51 26.69 0.50
CA ARG A 52 11.91 27.11 0.67
C ARG A 52 12.38 27.05 2.12
N ALA A 53 11.52 27.42 3.07
CA ALA A 53 11.85 27.44 4.48
C ALA A 53 11.92 26.03 5.10
N THR A 54 11.00 25.14 4.74
CA THR A 54 10.85 23.83 5.39
C THR A 54 11.46 22.68 4.61
N GLY A 55 11.52 22.78 3.27
CA GLY A 55 11.98 21.70 2.39
C GLY A 55 13.36 21.10 2.74
N PRO A 56 14.37 21.90 3.11
CA PRO A 56 15.67 21.37 3.54
C PRO A 56 15.64 20.56 4.85
N TRP A 57 14.58 20.68 5.64
CA TRP A 57 14.50 20.13 7.00
C TRP A 57 13.43 19.05 7.14
N PHE A 58 12.40 19.05 6.31
CA PHE A 58 11.29 18.10 6.43
C PHE A 58 10.57 17.88 5.09
N ASP A 59 10.56 16.62 4.64
CA ASP A 59 9.81 16.17 3.47
C ASP A 59 8.39 15.71 3.89
N PHE A 60 7.38 16.57 3.74
CA PHE A 60 6.01 16.24 4.14
C PHE A 60 5.41 15.10 3.31
N GLY A 61 5.78 15.03 2.02
CA GLY A 61 5.30 13.99 1.12
C GLY A 61 5.73 12.61 1.57
N ARG A 62 7.03 12.44 1.84
CA ARG A 62 7.57 11.18 2.30
C ARG A 62 7.13 10.84 3.72
N TYR A 63 6.97 11.81 4.60
CA TYR A 63 6.31 11.56 5.89
C TYR A 63 4.95 10.88 5.69
N GLY A 64 4.06 11.47 4.89
CA GLY A 64 2.72 10.92 4.66
C GLY A 64 2.75 9.55 4.00
N VAL A 65 3.62 9.37 3.01
CA VAL A 65 3.79 8.09 2.30
C VAL A 65 4.31 6.97 3.22
N PHE A 66 5.27 7.25 4.12
CA PHE A 66 5.75 6.25 5.08
C PHE A 66 4.69 5.88 6.12
N VAL A 67 3.82 6.81 6.53
CA VAL A 67 2.63 6.48 7.34
C VAL A 67 1.70 5.53 6.58
N PHE A 68 1.44 5.77 5.28
CA PHE A 68 0.68 4.84 4.45
C PHE A 68 1.32 3.45 4.37
N PHE A 69 2.64 3.36 4.20
CA PHE A 69 3.36 2.09 4.12
C PHE A 69 3.30 1.31 5.43
N LEU A 70 3.44 1.97 6.59
CA LEU A 70 3.25 1.33 7.90
C LEU A 70 1.83 0.78 8.06
N VAL A 71 0.82 1.57 7.70
CA VAL A 71 -0.59 1.15 7.75
C VAL A 71 -0.85 -0.03 6.80
N SER A 72 -0.37 0.03 5.56
CA SER A 72 -0.49 -1.07 4.59
C SER A 72 0.19 -2.34 5.09
N GLY A 73 1.41 -2.22 5.64
CA GLY A 73 2.15 -3.30 6.28
C GLY A 73 1.39 -3.98 7.42
N TYR A 74 0.70 -3.18 8.23
CA TYR A 74 -0.09 -3.67 9.37
C TYR A 74 -1.38 -4.39 8.94
N VAL A 75 -2.06 -3.94 7.88
CA VAL A 75 -3.40 -4.44 7.49
C VAL A 75 -3.36 -5.56 6.44
N VAL A 76 -2.46 -5.48 5.47
CA VAL A 76 -2.50 -6.33 4.27
C VAL A 76 -2.29 -7.82 4.59
N PRO A 77 -1.26 -8.23 5.35
CA PRO A 77 -1.05 -9.64 5.70
C PRO A 77 -2.23 -10.22 6.48
N PHE A 78 -2.79 -9.45 7.42
CA PHE A 78 -3.98 -9.83 8.17
C PHE A 78 -5.17 -10.10 7.24
N SER A 79 -5.36 -9.27 6.21
CA SER A 79 -6.42 -9.50 5.22
C SER A 79 -6.20 -10.75 4.36
N LEU A 80 -4.95 -11.13 4.08
CA LEU A 80 -4.64 -12.35 3.33
C LEU A 80 -4.93 -13.59 4.17
N GLU A 81 -4.47 -13.59 5.42
CA GLU A 81 -4.68 -14.68 6.38
C GLU A 81 -6.17 -14.89 6.67
N ARG A 82 -6.92 -13.81 6.93
CA ARG A 82 -8.37 -13.90 7.20
C ARG A 82 -9.16 -14.50 6.04
N ARG A 83 -8.71 -14.32 4.79
CA ARG A 83 -9.34 -14.89 3.60
C ARG A 83 -8.88 -16.32 3.32
N GLY A 84 -7.63 -16.66 3.68
CA GLY A 84 -7.04 -17.99 3.46
C GLY A 84 -6.89 -18.39 1.99
N SER A 85 -7.06 -17.45 1.04
CA SER A 85 -7.06 -17.74 -0.40
C SER A 85 -6.37 -16.63 -1.19
N VAL A 86 -5.32 -17.02 -1.92
CA VAL A 86 -4.55 -16.14 -2.82
C VAL A 86 -5.46 -15.51 -3.88
N ARG A 87 -6.38 -16.28 -4.48
CA ARG A 87 -7.33 -15.76 -5.47
C ARG A 87 -8.23 -14.67 -4.89
N GLN A 88 -8.79 -14.91 -3.71
CA GLN A 88 -9.68 -13.94 -3.06
C GLN A 88 -8.92 -12.69 -2.60
N PHE A 89 -7.66 -12.83 -2.21
CA PHE A 89 -6.80 -11.70 -1.89
C PHE A 89 -6.57 -10.81 -3.12
N TRP A 90 -6.07 -11.38 -4.22
CA TRP A 90 -5.78 -10.63 -5.45
C TRP A 90 -7.03 -10.01 -6.07
N ALA A 91 -8.14 -10.75 -6.15
CA ALA A 91 -9.41 -10.17 -6.58
C ALA A 91 -9.84 -9.01 -5.68
N GLY A 92 -9.71 -9.17 -4.36
CA GLY A 92 -9.99 -8.08 -3.40
C GLY A 92 -9.12 -6.84 -3.61
N ARG A 93 -7.84 -7.01 -3.96
CA ARG A 93 -6.92 -5.90 -4.26
C ARG A 93 -7.18 -5.26 -5.61
N PHE A 94 -7.48 -6.06 -6.63
CA PHE A 94 -7.87 -5.57 -7.95
C PHE A 94 -9.07 -4.62 -7.86
N PHE A 95 -10.17 -5.07 -7.26
CA PHE A 95 -11.39 -4.26 -7.07
C PHE A 95 -11.25 -3.11 -6.06
N ARG A 96 -10.14 -3.06 -5.32
CA ARG A 96 -9.81 -1.96 -4.39
C ARG A 96 -9.00 -0.87 -5.10
N LEU A 97 -8.04 -1.25 -5.96
CA LEU A 97 -7.04 -0.35 -6.52
C LEU A 97 -7.37 0.11 -7.95
N TYR A 98 -7.58 -0.84 -8.87
CA TYR A 98 -7.70 -0.55 -10.30
C TYR A 98 -8.85 0.38 -10.69
N PRO A 99 -10.04 0.36 -10.04
CA PRO A 99 -11.14 1.24 -10.41
C PRO A 99 -10.79 2.74 -10.27
N ALA A 100 -10.30 3.17 -9.11
CA ALA A 100 -9.94 4.58 -8.91
C ALA A 100 -8.64 4.95 -9.67
N TRP A 101 -7.70 4.01 -9.77
CA TRP A 101 -6.51 4.17 -10.62
C TRP A 101 -6.89 4.41 -12.10
N GLY A 102 -7.85 3.66 -12.63
CA GLY A 102 -8.33 3.84 -14.00
C GLY A 102 -9.00 5.21 -14.19
N VAL A 103 -9.80 5.65 -13.22
CA VAL A 103 -10.38 7.01 -13.24
C VAL A 103 -9.30 8.08 -13.27
N SER A 104 -8.24 7.95 -12.47
CA SER A 104 -7.17 8.95 -12.47
C SER A 104 -6.36 8.94 -13.77
N VAL A 105 -6.15 7.78 -14.39
CA VAL A 105 -5.54 7.70 -15.73
C VAL A 105 -6.40 8.40 -16.77
N VAL A 106 -7.70 8.08 -16.83
CA VAL A 106 -8.64 8.71 -17.78
C VAL A 106 -8.68 10.23 -17.57
N LEU A 107 -8.77 10.68 -16.32
CA LEU A 107 -8.79 12.10 -16.01
C LEU A 107 -7.47 12.79 -16.41
N ALA A 108 -6.32 12.16 -16.17
CA ALA A 108 -5.02 12.69 -16.60
C ALA A 108 -4.96 12.87 -18.13
N LEU A 109 -5.44 11.88 -18.88
CA LEU A 109 -5.49 11.94 -20.35
C LEU A 109 -6.44 13.04 -20.84
N LEU A 110 -7.63 13.15 -20.25
CA LEU A 110 -8.61 14.19 -20.62
C LEU A 110 -8.11 15.60 -20.33
N LEU A 111 -7.53 15.82 -19.14
CA LEU A 111 -6.96 17.13 -18.79
C LEU A 111 -5.78 17.48 -19.70
N GLY A 112 -4.95 16.51 -20.05
CA GLY A 112 -3.84 16.71 -20.99
C GLY A 112 -4.33 17.07 -22.40
N ALA A 113 -5.33 16.34 -22.90
CA ALA A 113 -5.95 16.62 -24.21
C ALA A 113 -6.66 17.97 -24.25
N ALA A 114 -7.20 18.44 -23.13
CA ALA A 114 -7.83 19.75 -23.00
C ALA A 114 -6.84 20.91 -22.77
N GLY A 115 -5.53 20.64 -22.64
CA GLY A 115 -4.53 21.67 -22.33
C GLY A 115 -4.63 22.22 -20.89
N LEU A 116 -5.24 21.46 -19.97
CA LEU A 116 -5.43 21.82 -18.56
C LEU A 116 -4.43 21.12 -17.63
N SER A 117 -3.44 20.42 -18.19
CA SER A 117 -2.36 19.76 -17.47
C SER A 117 -1.10 19.73 -18.33
N TYR A 118 0.03 19.32 -17.75
CA TYR A 118 1.30 19.18 -18.49
C TYR A 118 1.29 18.05 -19.54
N GLY A 119 0.17 17.33 -19.70
CA GLY A 119 0.07 16.17 -20.58
C GLY A 119 0.86 14.98 -20.05
N LEU A 120 1.06 13.98 -20.92
CA LEU A 120 1.87 12.81 -20.60
C LEU A 120 3.37 13.11 -20.81
N PRO A 121 4.27 12.53 -19.98
CA PRO A 121 5.70 12.53 -20.28
C PRO A 121 5.98 11.99 -21.69
N ALA A 122 6.83 12.66 -22.46
CA ALA A 122 7.14 12.33 -23.85
C ALA A 122 7.53 10.85 -24.06
N ALA A 123 8.32 10.29 -23.13
CA ALA A 123 8.77 8.90 -23.16
C ALA A 123 7.61 7.86 -23.12
N ILE A 124 6.43 8.23 -22.61
CA ILE A 124 5.23 7.38 -22.68
C ILE A 124 4.69 7.38 -24.12
N GLY A 125 4.71 8.53 -24.80
CA GLY A 125 4.28 8.69 -26.19
C GLY A 125 5.17 7.93 -27.18
N ASP A 126 6.47 7.80 -26.90
CA ASP A 126 7.41 7.04 -27.75
C ASP A 126 7.07 5.54 -27.80
N ARG A 127 6.52 5.00 -26.71
CA ARG A 127 6.21 3.57 -26.56
C ARG A 127 4.90 3.36 -25.77
N PRO A 128 3.74 3.68 -26.37
CA PRO A 128 2.48 3.77 -25.64
C PRO A 128 2.03 2.40 -25.11
N TRP A 129 2.16 1.35 -25.92
CA TRP A 129 1.70 0.01 -25.55
C TRP A 129 2.55 -0.63 -24.45
N THR A 130 3.87 -0.49 -24.50
CA THR A 130 4.74 -1.04 -23.44
C THR A 130 4.59 -0.24 -22.15
N SER A 131 4.41 1.07 -22.25
CA SER A 131 4.13 1.93 -21.09
C SER A 131 2.79 1.56 -20.46
N ALA A 132 1.75 1.34 -21.25
CA ALA A 132 0.45 0.89 -20.78
C ALA A 132 0.55 -0.47 -20.08
N LEU A 133 1.30 -1.42 -20.63
CA LEU A 133 1.54 -2.72 -19.99
C LEU A 133 2.26 -2.56 -18.64
N ALA A 134 3.30 -1.73 -18.56
CA ALA A 134 4.00 -1.47 -17.30
C ALA A 134 3.05 -0.88 -16.23
N HIS A 135 2.21 0.07 -16.61
CA HIS A 135 1.19 0.68 -15.75
C HIS A 135 0.10 -0.31 -15.33
N LEU A 136 -0.34 -1.20 -16.22
CA LEU A 136 -1.31 -2.26 -15.93
C LEU A 136 -0.77 -3.32 -14.96
N THR A 137 0.54 -3.45 -14.79
CA THR A 137 1.12 -4.28 -13.72
C THR A 137 1.22 -3.53 -12.38
N MET A 138 1.00 -2.21 -12.38
CA MET A 138 1.36 -1.27 -11.33
C MET A 138 2.87 -1.26 -10.98
N LEU A 139 3.75 -1.83 -11.81
CA LEU A 139 5.20 -1.89 -11.56
C LEU A 139 5.98 -0.85 -12.39
N GLN A 140 5.31 0.12 -13.00
CA GLN A 140 5.92 1.08 -13.93
C GLN A 140 7.17 1.76 -13.36
N ASP A 141 7.17 2.10 -12.07
CA ASP A 141 8.30 2.78 -11.43
C ASP A 141 9.51 1.85 -11.23
N LEU A 142 9.28 0.55 -11.08
CA LEU A 142 10.34 -0.47 -11.05
C LEU A 142 10.69 -1.01 -12.44
N LEU A 143 9.94 -0.63 -13.47
CA LEU A 143 10.18 -1.01 -14.86
C LEU A 143 10.84 0.13 -15.66
N GLY A 144 11.19 1.23 -15.01
CA GLY A 144 11.84 2.38 -15.64
C GLY A 144 10.92 3.24 -16.50
N VAL A 145 9.60 3.14 -16.31
CA VAL A 145 8.60 3.89 -17.06
C VAL A 145 8.13 5.10 -16.23
N PRO A 146 8.12 6.33 -16.79
CA PRO A 146 7.56 7.49 -16.13
C PRO A 146 6.09 7.30 -15.74
N ASN A 147 5.68 7.91 -14.62
CA ASN A 147 4.33 7.75 -14.11
C ASN A 147 3.36 8.68 -14.84
N VAL A 148 2.21 8.16 -15.31
CA VAL A 148 1.09 8.96 -15.86
C VAL A 148 0.60 10.02 -14.86
N VAL A 149 0.47 9.63 -13.59
CA VAL A 149 0.26 10.55 -12.48
C VAL A 149 1.43 10.36 -11.53
N ASN A 150 2.15 11.43 -11.19
CA ASN A 150 3.42 11.38 -10.45
C ASN A 150 3.38 10.44 -9.25
N VAL A 151 2.31 10.47 -8.45
CA VAL A 151 2.10 9.66 -7.23
C VAL A 151 1.96 8.16 -7.44
N PHE A 152 1.84 7.66 -8.68
CA PHE A 152 1.75 6.22 -8.93
C PHE A 152 3.00 5.45 -8.53
N TRP A 153 4.14 6.12 -8.31
CA TRP A 153 5.38 5.48 -7.87
C TRP A 153 5.17 4.64 -6.60
N THR A 154 4.39 5.13 -5.63
CA THR A 154 4.14 4.41 -4.37
C THR A 154 3.35 3.11 -4.56
N LEU A 155 2.46 3.07 -5.56
CA LEU A 155 1.67 1.89 -5.90
C LEU A 155 2.56 0.73 -6.35
N SER A 156 3.69 1.04 -7.01
CA SER A 156 4.67 0.03 -7.41
C SER A 156 5.30 -0.68 -6.22
N TYR A 157 5.67 0.05 -5.18
CA TYR A 157 6.22 -0.55 -3.96
C TYR A 157 5.15 -1.27 -3.14
N GLU A 158 3.92 -0.77 -3.12
CA GLU A 158 2.79 -1.48 -2.51
C GLU A 158 2.47 -2.80 -3.25
N MET A 159 2.55 -2.81 -4.58
CA MET A 159 2.39 -4.01 -5.40
C MET A 159 3.50 -5.03 -5.13
N VAL A 160 4.76 -4.59 -5.08
CA VAL A 160 5.89 -5.46 -4.68
C VAL A 160 5.67 -6.07 -3.30
N PHE A 161 5.23 -5.28 -2.32
CA PHE A 161 4.92 -5.79 -1.00
C PHE A 161 3.80 -6.85 -1.05
N TYR A 162 2.76 -6.66 -1.87
CA TYR A 162 1.70 -7.66 -2.05
C TYR A 162 2.23 -8.97 -2.65
N LEU A 163 3.15 -8.87 -3.61
CA LEU A 163 3.80 -10.02 -4.23
C LEU A 163 4.66 -10.78 -3.21
N LEU A 164 5.49 -10.09 -2.43
CA LEU A 164 6.34 -10.69 -1.41
C LEU A 164 5.51 -11.34 -0.29
N VAL A 165 4.48 -10.67 0.22
CA VAL A 165 3.58 -11.22 1.24
C VAL A 165 2.82 -12.45 0.70
N THR A 166 2.38 -12.41 -0.55
CA THR A 166 1.75 -13.58 -1.19
C THR A 166 2.73 -14.74 -1.28
N ALA A 167 3.96 -14.51 -1.75
CA ALA A 167 5.00 -15.52 -1.86
C ALA A 167 5.31 -16.13 -0.49
N MET A 168 5.48 -15.31 0.56
CA MET A 168 5.71 -15.76 1.93
C MET A 168 4.54 -16.57 2.48
N PHE A 169 3.30 -16.15 2.23
CA PHE A 169 2.10 -16.86 2.66
C PHE A 169 2.01 -18.25 2.01
N VAL A 170 2.22 -18.34 0.69
CA VAL A 170 2.20 -19.61 -0.05
C VAL A 170 3.35 -20.53 0.34
N ALA A 171 4.52 -19.96 0.66
CA ALA A 171 5.68 -20.69 1.18
C ALA A 171 5.52 -21.14 2.66
N GLY A 172 4.54 -20.61 3.39
CA GLY A 172 4.30 -20.94 4.79
C GLY A 172 5.22 -20.21 5.78
N VAL A 173 5.99 -19.21 5.34
CA VAL A 173 6.99 -18.48 6.16
C VAL A 173 6.47 -17.16 6.75
N HIS A 174 5.16 -17.08 7.02
CA HIS A 174 4.49 -15.88 7.54
C HIS A 174 5.04 -15.36 8.88
N ARG A 175 5.71 -16.21 9.68
CA ARG A 175 6.38 -15.83 10.93
C ARG A 175 7.74 -15.16 10.74
N ALA A 176 8.24 -15.02 9.50
CA ALA A 176 9.54 -14.42 9.24
C ALA A 176 9.49 -12.89 9.07
N SER A 177 8.32 -12.25 9.18
CA SER A 177 8.15 -10.81 8.87
C SER A 177 9.13 -9.88 9.61
N ALA A 178 9.42 -10.13 10.89
CA ALA A 178 10.40 -9.32 11.64
C ALA A 178 11.83 -9.47 11.09
N ARG A 179 12.23 -10.69 10.73
CA ARG A 179 13.55 -10.96 10.12
C ARG A 179 13.65 -10.38 8.71
N VAL A 180 12.57 -10.47 7.94
CA VAL A 180 12.50 -9.87 6.59
C VAL A 180 12.59 -8.35 6.68
N ALA A 181 11.87 -7.72 7.62
CA ALA A 181 11.96 -6.28 7.87
C ALA A 181 13.40 -5.85 8.21
N LEU A 182 14.04 -6.54 9.17
CA LEU A 182 15.42 -6.28 9.54
C LEU A 182 16.38 -6.50 8.36
N GLY A 183 16.22 -7.59 7.60
CA GLY A 183 17.06 -7.89 6.45
C GLY A 183 17.02 -6.81 5.38
N PHE A 184 15.83 -6.29 5.05
CA PHE A 184 15.70 -5.16 4.13
C PHE A 184 16.30 -3.87 4.72
N GLY A 185 16.11 -3.60 6.02
CA GLY A 185 16.71 -2.44 6.68
C GLY A 185 18.24 -2.49 6.68
N VAL A 186 18.83 -3.65 6.96
CA VAL A 186 20.29 -3.87 6.91
C VAL A 186 20.78 -3.75 5.46
N GLY A 187 20.06 -4.34 4.50
CA GLY A 187 20.37 -4.21 3.08
C GLY A 187 20.37 -2.76 2.61
N ALA A 188 19.39 -1.96 3.03
CA ALA A 188 19.34 -0.53 2.73
C ALA A 188 20.56 0.20 3.33
N ALA A 189 20.86 -0.05 4.61
CA ALA A 189 21.93 0.61 5.33
C ALA A 189 23.33 0.25 4.82
N ILE A 190 23.56 -0.99 4.40
CA ILE A 190 24.89 -1.49 3.98
C ILE A 190 25.08 -1.39 2.46
N LEU A 191 24.12 -1.91 1.69
CA LEU A 191 24.28 -2.13 0.25
C LEU A 191 23.55 -1.08 -0.60
N GLY A 192 22.57 -0.36 -0.06
CA GLY A 192 21.70 0.52 -0.83
C GLY A 192 22.44 1.57 -1.68
N VAL A 193 23.55 2.11 -1.17
CA VAL A 193 24.40 3.10 -1.87
C VAL A 193 25.18 2.49 -3.06
N ALA A 194 25.41 1.17 -3.04
CA ALA A 194 26.19 0.45 -4.05
C ALA A 194 25.33 -0.26 -5.11
N LEU A 195 24.00 -0.32 -4.91
CA LEU A 195 23.09 -1.09 -5.76
C LEU A 195 22.51 -0.26 -6.91
N PRO A 196 22.61 -0.73 -8.17
CA PRO A 196 22.25 0.03 -9.35
C PRO A 196 20.77 0.43 -9.42
N SER A 197 20.49 1.66 -9.86
CA SER A 197 19.15 2.14 -10.18
C SER A 197 18.93 2.11 -11.70
N GLY A 198 17.83 1.50 -12.13
CA GLY A 198 17.45 1.46 -13.55
C GLY A 198 18.37 0.61 -14.46
N LEU A 199 19.13 -0.35 -13.93
CA LEU A 199 20.08 -1.16 -14.73
C LEU A 199 19.40 -1.94 -15.86
N LEU A 200 18.26 -2.55 -15.57
CA LEU A 200 17.54 -3.38 -16.54
C LEU A 200 16.82 -2.51 -17.56
N ALA A 201 16.21 -1.41 -17.12
CA ALA A 201 15.51 -0.46 -17.98
C ALA A 201 16.48 0.28 -18.92
N SER A 202 17.67 0.62 -18.47
CA SER A 202 18.70 1.26 -19.31
C SER A 202 19.23 0.31 -20.39
N ARG A 203 19.46 -0.97 -20.06
CA ARG A 203 20.01 -1.93 -21.02
C ARG A 203 18.96 -2.60 -21.91
N TRP A 204 17.76 -2.87 -21.38
CA TRP A 204 16.70 -3.63 -22.06
C TRP A 204 15.31 -3.02 -21.80
N PRO A 205 15.02 -1.78 -22.23
CA PRO A 205 13.82 -1.07 -21.77
C PRO A 205 12.50 -1.77 -22.16
N GLY A 206 12.34 -2.20 -23.41
CA GLY A 206 11.14 -2.93 -23.85
C GLY A 206 11.10 -4.38 -23.35
N GLY A 207 12.25 -5.08 -23.44
CA GLY A 207 12.36 -6.48 -23.05
C GLY A 207 12.09 -6.72 -21.55
N THR A 208 12.55 -5.82 -20.69
CA THR A 208 12.34 -5.92 -19.23
C THR A 208 10.85 -5.87 -18.88
N ILE A 209 10.07 -4.99 -19.53
CA ILE A 209 8.63 -4.86 -19.28
C ILE A 209 7.89 -6.14 -19.64
N PHE A 210 8.11 -6.66 -20.86
CA PHE A 210 7.46 -7.89 -21.32
C PHE A 210 7.86 -9.10 -20.48
N ALA A 211 9.16 -9.27 -20.22
CA ALA A 211 9.65 -10.36 -19.38
C ALA A 211 9.05 -10.30 -17.97
N ALA A 212 9.03 -9.12 -17.35
CA ALA A 212 8.43 -8.93 -16.03
C ALA A 212 6.93 -9.25 -16.03
N ALA A 213 6.17 -8.77 -17.02
CA ALA A 213 4.74 -9.05 -17.13
C ALA A 213 4.45 -10.55 -17.30
N LEU A 214 5.21 -11.25 -18.15
CA LEU A 214 5.07 -12.69 -18.36
C LEU A 214 5.45 -13.50 -17.11
N LEU A 215 6.59 -13.19 -16.49
CA LEU A 215 7.05 -13.83 -15.26
C LEU A 215 6.07 -13.60 -14.10
N LEU A 216 5.51 -12.40 -14.00
CA LEU A 216 4.49 -12.07 -13.00
C LEU A 216 3.22 -12.89 -13.24
N ALA A 217 2.67 -12.88 -14.45
CA ALA A 217 1.45 -13.61 -14.77
C ALA A 217 1.63 -15.13 -14.58
N GLY A 218 2.72 -15.69 -15.11
CA GLY A 218 3.05 -17.11 -14.97
C GLY A 218 3.32 -17.51 -13.52
N GLY A 219 4.07 -16.70 -12.77
CA GLY A 219 4.37 -16.94 -11.36
C GLY A 219 3.13 -16.90 -10.47
N LEU A 220 2.25 -15.91 -10.66
CA LEU A 220 0.96 -15.82 -9.96
C LEU A 220 0.06 -17.01 -10.29
N ALA A 221 -0.04 -17.41 -11.57
CA ALA A 221 -0.81 -18.58 -11.98
C ALA A 221 -0.26 -19.88 -11.36
N ALA A 222 1.06 -20.04 -11.35
CA ALA A 222 1.76 -21.18 -10.77
C ALA A 222 1.54 -21.28 -9.25
N MET A 223 1.52 -20.16 -8.52
CA MET A 223 1.25 -20.14 -7.07
C MET A 223 -0.14 -20.66 -6.69
N VAL A 224 -1.11 -20.61 -7.61
CA VAL A 224 -2.46 -21.10 -7.37
C VAL A 224 -2.65 -22.55 -7.81
N SER A 225 -1.61 -23.17 -8.40
CA SER A 225 -1.65 -24.57 -8.80
C SER A 225 -1.75 -25.52 -7.60
N ARG A 226 -2.43 -26.65 -7.80
CA ARG A 226 -2.46 -27.76 -6.84
C ARG A 226 -1.14 -28.53 -6.79
N ARG A 227 -0.33 -28.47 -7.85
CA ARG A 227 0.96 -29.18 -7.95
C ARG A 227 2.00 -28.47 -7.07
N ARG A 228 2.55 -29.18 -6.08
CA ARG A 228 3.52 -28.63 -5.11
C ARG A 228 4.76 -28.03 -5.79
N GLY A 229 5.33 -28.71 -6.79
CA GLY A 229 6.49 -28.25 -7.54
C GLY A 229 6.23 -26.91 -8.27
N LEU A 230 5.15 -26.86 -9.05
CA LEU A 230 4.75 -25.65 -9.78
C LEU A 230 4.45 -24.50 -8.82
N ARG A 231 3.80 -24.77 -7.69
CA ARG A 231 3.54 -23.76 -6.66
C ARG A 231 4.83 -23.19 -6.06
N ARG A 232 5.81 -24.03 -5.74
CA ARG A 232 7.14 -23.58 -5.25
C ARG A 232 7.89 -22.78 -6.31
N ALA A 233 7.87 -23.22 -7.56
CA ALA A 233 8.45 -22.48 -8.67
C ALA A 233 7.79 -21.10 -8.82
N GLY A 234 6.46 -21.02 -8.74
CA GLY A 234 5.72 -19.76 -8.77
C GLY A 234 6.12 -18.79 -7.64
N VAL A 235 6.27 -19.31 -6.41
CA VAL A 235 6.81 -18.52 -5.27
C VAL A 235 8.20 -17.99 -5.60
N GLY A 236 9.10 -18.85 -6.09
CA GLY A 236 10.46 -18.48 -6.44
C GLY A 236 10.51 -17.40 -7.52
N VAL A 237 9.75 -17.57 -8.61
CA VAL A 237 9.68 -16.61 -9.72
C VAL A 237 9.15 -15.25 -9.25
N VAL A 238 8.05 -15.21 -8.50
CA VAL A 238 7.47 -13.94 -8.04
C VAL A 238 8.39 -13.24 -7.04
N ALA A 239 8.97 -13.98 -6.09
CA ALA A 239 9.91 -13.42 -5.13
C ALA A 239 11.18 -12.89 -5.82
N ALA A 240 11.76 -13.67 -6.74
CA ALA A 240 12.94 -13.26 -7.50
C ALA A 240 12.66 -12.03 -8.35
N LEU A 241 11.55 -12.01 -9.10
CA LEU A 241 11.15 -10.85 -9.90
C LEU A 241 11.01 -9.59 -9.03
N ALA A 242 10.28 -9.70 -7.92
CA ALA A 242 10.08 -8.58 -7.00
C ALA A 242 11.41 -8.05 -6.43
N LEU A 243 12.30 -8.94 -5.97
CA LEU A 243 13.60 -8.56 -5.41
C LEU A 243 14.54 -7.97 -6.45
N ILE A 244 14.62 -8.56 -7.64
CA ILE A 244 15.47 -8.08 -8.74
C ILE A 244 15.05 -6.67 -9.16
N LEU A 245 13.75 -6.45 -9.36
CA LEU A 245 13.24 -5.14 -9.76
C LEU A 245 13.46 -4.09 -8.65
N LEU A 246 13.25 -4.46 -7.39
CA LEU A 246 13.43 -3.58 -6.24
C LEU A 246 14.89 -3.11 -6.07
N VAL A 247 15.83 -4.03 -6.29
CA VAL A 247 17.26 -3.83 -6.06
C VAL A 247 17.98 -3.23 -7.26
N LEU A 248 17.64 -3.65 -8.49
CA LEU A 248 18.40 -3.32 -9.69
C LEU A 248 17.71 -2.30 -10.61
N ASN A 249 16.42 -2.03 -10.43
CA ASN A 249 15.64 -1.29 -11.43
C ASN A 249 14.68 -0.21 -10.88
N SER A 250 14.68 0.00 -9.55
CA SER A 250 13.91 1.05 -8.88
C SER A 250 14.32 2.45 -9.36
N ARG A 251 13.36 3.30 -9.77
CA ARG A 251 13.62 4.69 -10.20
C ARG A 251 13.94 5.64 -9.05
N ILE A 252 13.37 5.43 -7.87
CA ILE A 252 13.70 6.24 -6.66
C ILE A 252 15.03 5.83 -6.00
N GLY A 253 15.68 4.78 -6.51
CA GLY A 253 16.91 4.22 -5.95
C GLY A 253 16.67 3.06 -4.98
N ALA A 254 17.74 2.31 -4.70
CA ALA A 254 17.69 1.11 -3.87
C ALA A 254 17.56 1.41 -2.36
N ILE A 255 18.16 2.49 -1.87
CA ILE A 255 18.07 2.86 -0.45
C ILE A 255 16.60 3.08 -0.06
N GLU A 256 15.92 3.98 -0.76
CA GLU A 256 14.53 4.33 -0.45
C GLU A 256 13.60 3.13 -0.66
N SER A 257 13.77 2.37 -1.74
CA SER A 257 12.93 1.19 -2.01
C SER A 257 13.06 0.09 -0.94
N LEU A 258 14.27 -0.21 -0.49
CA LEU A 258 14.52 -1.19 0.55
C LEU A 258 13.99 -0.70 1.90
N CYS A 259 14.14 0.59 2.21
CA CYS A 259 13.57 1.21 3.41
C CYS A 259 12.04 1.15 3.45
N ILE A 260 11.38 1.37 2.31
CA ILE A 260 9.92 1.23 2.19
C ILE A 260 9.50 -0.21 2.51
N ILE A 261 10.12 -1.20 1.88
CA ILE A 261 9.75 -2.60 2.09
C ILE A 261 10.08 -3.06 3.53
N ALA A 262 11.22 -2.63 4.09
CA ALA A 262 11.56 -2.85 5.49
C ALA A 262 10.46 -2.32 6.43
N THR A 263 10.00 -1.09 6.18
CA THR A 263 8.95 -0.42 6.94
C THR A 263 7.60 -1.17 6.86
N MET A 264 7.20 -1.61 5.66
CA MET A 264 5.96 -2.38 5.48
C MET A 264 6.00 -3.74 6.19
N PHE A 265 7.13 -4.46 6.11
CA PHE A 265 7.30 -5.71 6.85
C PHE A 265 7.39 -5.49 8.37
N ALA A 266 7.91 -4.35 8.81
CA ALA A 266 7.92 -4.02 10.23
C ALA A 266 6.49 -3.79 10.75
N GLY A 267 5.61 -3.12 9.98
CA GLY A 267 4.18 -3.05 10.26
C GLY A 267 3.51 -4.43 10.36
N THR A 268 3.91 -5.36 9.48
CA THR A 268 3.47 -6.77 9.52
C THR A 268 3.92 -7.46 10.81
N ALA A 269 5.16 -7.23 11.22
CA ALA A 269 5.73 -7.82 12.43
C ALA A 269 5.05 -7.26 13.70
N ILE A 270 4.78 -5.95 13.77
CA ILE A 270 4.02 -5.34 14.86
C ILE A 270 2.66 -6.01 15.01
N ARG A 271 1.94 -6.20 13.89
CA ARG A 271 0.67 -6.94 13.90
C ARG A 271 0.85 -8.39 14.34
N GLY A 272 1.90 -9.06 13.88
CA GLY A 272 2.25 -10.42 14.27
C GLY A 272 2.52 -10.59 15.77
N ILE A 273 3.14 -9.60 16.42
CA ILE A 273 3.34 -9.58 17.87
C ILE A 273 1.98 -9.45 18.58
N GLN A 274 1.13 -8.52 18.14
CA GLN A 274 -0.17 -8.26 18.75
C GLN A 274 -1.14 -9.43 18.65
N ASP A 275 -1.15 -10.12 17.50
CA ASP A 275 -1.96 -11.31 17.29
C ASP A 275 -1.36 -12.58 17.95
N GLY A 276 -0.23 -12.48 18.67
CA GLY A 276 0.44 -13.61 19.32
C GLY A 276 1.17 -14.58 18.38
N ARG A 277 1.31 -14.25 17.09
CA ARG A 277 1.99 -15.09 16.09
C ARG A 277 3.51 -15.07 16.22
N LEU A 278 4.06 -13.94 16.67
CA LEU A 278 5.49 -13.74 16.87
C LEU A 278 5.82 -13.65 18.36
N ARG A 279 6.97 -14.21 18.75
CA ARG A 279 7.51 -14.03 20.09
C ARG A 279 7.86 -12.54 20.30
N PRO A 280 7.30 -11.87 21.32
CA PRO A 280 7.39 -10.41 21.44
C PRO A 280 8.83 -9.91 21.60
N GLY A 281 9.66 -10.56 22.42
CA GLY A 281 11.03 -10.07 22.70
C GLY A 281 11.90 -9.89 21.43
N PRO A 282 12.30 -10.98 20.74
CA PRO A 282 13.15 -10.88 19.56
C PRO A 282 12.50 -10.08 18.42
N ALA A 283 11.19 -10.23 18.20
CA ALA A 283 10.50 -9.53 17.12
C ALA A 283 10.40 -8.03 17.38
N ALA A 284 10.15 -7.60 18.62
CA ALA A 284 10.13 -6.19 18.99
C ALA A 284 11.52 -5.56 18.84
N ALA A 285 12.58 -6.25 19.26
CA ALA A 285 13.95 -5.79 19.07
C ALA A 285 14.29 -5.57 17.59
N MET A 286 13.99 -6.55 16.72
CA MET A 286 14.20 -6.42 15.28
C MET A 286 13.42 -5.23 14.68
N VAL A 287 12.15 -5.08 15.05
CA VAL A 287 11.30 -3.98 14.57
C VAL A 287 11.78 -2.61 15.06
N ALA A 288 12.25 -2.51 16.31
CA ALA A 288 12.74 -1.26 16.88
C ALA A 288 14.02 -0.75 16.19
N ILE A 289 14.82 -1.67 15.61
CA ILE A 289 16.04 -1.33 14.88
C ILE A 289 15.73 -0.78 13.46
N VAL A 290 14.62 -1.20 12.84
CA VAL A 290 14.26 -0.79 11.46
C VAL A 290 14.24 0.73 11.25
N PRO A 291 13.57 1.57 12.08
CA PRO A 291 13.58 3.02 11.88
C PRO A 291 15.00 3.61 11.99
N ALA A 292 15.83 3.11 12.90
CA ALA A 292 17.21 3.58 13.05
C ALA A 292 18.06 3.25 11.81
N LEU A 293 17.95 2.02 11.28
CA LEU A 293 18.61 1.64 10.03
C LEU A 293 18.12 2.46 8.84
N THR A 294 16.82 2.75 8.81
CA THR A 294 16.20 3.55 7.75
C THR A 294 16.75 4.97 7.75
N VAL A 295 16.74 5.64 8.91
CA VAL A 295 17.33 6.98 9.11
C VAL A 295 18.82 6.99 8.75
N ALA A 296 19.59 6.01 9.25
CA ALA A 296 21.02 5.92 8.93
C ALA A 296 21.28 5.73 7.43
N ALA A 297 20.45 4.95 6.73
CA ALA A 297 20.56 4.74 5.29
C ALA A 297 20.26 6.02 4.50
N GLY A 298 19.27 6.81 4.93
CA GLY A 298 18.89 8.08 4.30
C GLY A 298 19.93 9.19 4.43
N MET A 299 20.82 9.11 5.43
CA MET A 299 21.92 10.06 5.59
C MET A 299 23.15 9.75 4.73
N ARG A 300 23.16 8.63 4.00
CA ARG A 300 24.30 8.24 3.18
C ARG A 300 24.27 8.94 1.84
N THR A 301 25.41 9.50 1.45
CA THR A 301 25.62 10.02 0.10
C THR A 301 25.61 8.86 -0.91
N PRO A 302 24.78 8.92 -1.98
CA PRO A 302 24.81 7.93 -3.04
C PRO A 302 26.16 7.91 -3.76
N THR A 303 26.52 6.78 -4.35
CA THR A 303 27.70 6.67 -5.22
C THR A 303 27.54 7.52 -6.48
N SER A 304 28.65 7.89 -7.12
CA SER A 304 28.65 8.76 -8.30
C SER A 304 27.73 8.26 -9.42
N TRP A 305 27.72 6.96 -9.72
CA TRP A 305 26.84 6.41 -10.75
C TRP A 305 25.35 6.42 -10.33
N ALA A 306 25.03 6.34 -9.02
CA ALA A 306 23.66 6.46 -8.52
C ALA A 306 23.11 7.88 -8.64
N LEU A 307 23.98 8.89 -8.46
CA LEU A 307 23.66 10.31 -8.63
C LEU A 307 23.29 10.66 -10.08
N HIS A 308 23.87 9.97 -11.08
CA HIS A 308 23.51 10.18 -12.49
C HIS A 308 22.08 9.70 -12.80
N ALA A 309 21.57 8.73 -12.03
CA ALA A 309 20.24 8.15 -12.22
C ALA A 309 19.17 8.80 -11.31
N ASN A 310 19.55 9.31 -10.14
CA ASN A 310 18.70 10.10 -9.25
C ASN A 310 19.50 11.30 -8.69
N PRO A 311 19.32 12.52 -9.23
CA PRO A 311 20.15 13.68 -8.89
C PRO A 311 19.86 14.25 -7.49
N ASN A 312 18.77 13.84 -6.85
CA ASN A 312 18.39 14.30 -5.51
C ASN A 312 18.71 13.21 -4.47
N PRO A 313 19.89 13.24 -3.85
CA PRO A 313 20.23 12.30 -2.79
C PRO A 313 19.28 12.46 -1.61
N LEU A 314 19.08 11.36 -0.86
CA LEU A 314 18.35 11.42 0.41
C LEU A 314 19.14 12.27 1.41
N GLY A 315 18.42 12.95 2.31
CA GLY A 315 19.01 13.89 3.25
C GLY A 315 18.36 13.89 4.64
N PRO A 316 18.69 14.89 5.47
CA PRO A 316 18.09 15.08 6.79
C PRO A 316 16.57 15.26 6.73
N ASP A 317 16.08 16.00 5.73
CA ASP A 317 14.66 16.20 5.43
C ASP A 317 13.88 14.88 5.32
N TRP A 318 14.42 13.95 4.55
CA TRP A 318 13.88 12.61 4.38
C TRP A 318 13.94 11.81 5.68
N SER A 319 15.09 11.86 6.36
CA SER A 319 15.35 11.04 7.55
C SER A 319 14.46 11.46 8.72
N ILE A 320 14.29 12.76 8.92
CA ILE A 320 13.40 13.33 9.93
C ILE A 320 11.95 12.98 9.59
N ALA A 321 11.54 13.08 8.32
CA ALA A 321 10.20 12.72 7.87
C ALA A 321 9.88 11.24 8.14
N VAL A 322 10.80 10.32 7.85
CA VAL A 322 10.61 8.89 8.12
C VAL A 322 10.56 8.59 9.62
N GLY A 323 11.44 9.22 10.42
CA GLY A 323 11.39 9.11 11.88
C GLY A 323 10.05 9.59 12.44
N ALA A 324 9.55 10.74 11.97
CA ALA A 324 8.26 11.28 12.35
C ALA A 324 7.08 10.38 11.93
N ALA A 325 7.15 9.74 10.76
CA ALA A 325 6.13 8.79 10.31
C ALA A 325 6.04 7.57 11.23
N TRP A 326 7.19 7.04 11.66
CA TRP A 326 7.29 5.97 12.65
C TRP A 326 6.69 6.37 14.00
N LEU A 327 7.07 7.54 14.53
CA LEU A 327 6.51 8.07 15.77
C LEU A 327 4.99 8.26 15.69
N THR A 328 4.49 8.78 14.56
CA THR A 328 3.07 8.96 14.31
C THR A 328 2.32 7.62 14.31
N PHE A 329 2.86 6.61 13.64
CA PHE A 329 2.26 5.27 13.63
C PHE A 329 2.25 4.65 15.03
N LEU A 330 3.34 4.76 15.79
CA LEU A 330 3.42 4.26 17.16
C LEU A 330 2.46 5.00 18.10
N ALA A 331 2.30 6.32 17.94
CA ALA A 331 1.29 7.10 18.67
C ALA A 331 -0.13 6.63 18.33
N GLY A 332 -0.44 6.43 17.05
CA GLY A 332 -1.72 5.84 16.63
C GLY A 332 -1.93 4.43 17.19
N LEU A 333 -0.88 3.62 17.25
CA LEU A 333 -0.91 2.29 17.84
C LEU A 333 -1.16 2.34 19.36
N ALA A 334 -0.59 3.30 20.07
CA ALA A 334 -0.85 3.52 21.49
C ALA A 334 -2.32 3.94 21.73
N LEU A 335 -2.86 4.75 20.82
CA LEU A 335 -4.24 5.23 20.85
C LEU A 335 -5.26 4.26 20.22
N ARG A 336 -4.85 3.05 19.82
CA ARG A 336 -5.69 2.09 19.04
C ARG A 336 -7.04 1.72 19.66
N HIS A 337 -7.16 1.82 20.98
CA HIS A 337 -8.36 1.50 21.76
C HIS A 337 -9.24 2.72 22.03
N ARG A 338 -8.83 3.92 21.60
CA ARG A 338 -9.61 5.15 21.73
C ARG A 338 -10.49 5.35 20.50
N SER A 339 -11.63 6.02 20.68
CA SER A 339 -12.47 6.47 19.58
C SER A 339 -11.77 7.58 18.81
N MET A 340 -11.77 7.48 17.48
CA MET A 340 -11.17 8.50 16.61
C MET A 340 -12.23 9.49 16.10
N PRO A 341 -11.85 10.75 15.84
CA PRO A 341 -12.74 11.73 15.24
C PRO A 341 -13.34 11.22 13.92
N ARG A 342 -14.67 11.37 13.75
CA ARG A 342 -15.39 10.87 12.58
C ARG A 342 -14.86 11.43 11.25
N VAL A 343 -14.44 12.70 11.26
CA VAL A 343 -13.86 13.37 10.08
C VAL A 343 -12.56 12.70 9.65
N LEU A 344 -11.64 12.42 10.58
CA LEU A 344 -10.38 11.74 10.26
C LEU A 344 -10.61 10.32 9.76
N VAL A 345 -11.55 9.60 10.38
CA VAL A 345 -11.93 8.26 9.89
C VAL A 345 -12.48 8.34 8.47
N TRP A 346 -13.39 9.29 8.19
CA TRP A 346 -13.96 9.48 6.86
C TRP A 346 -12.90 9.83 5.82
N LEU A 347 -11.98 10.75 6.14
CA LEU A 347 -10.82 11.07 5.31
C LEU A 347 -9.99 9.82 5.01
N GLY A 348 -9.82 8.93 5.99
CA GLY A 348 -9.20 7.62 5.81
C GLY A 348 -9.88 6.71 4.79
N LEU A 349 -11.20 6.83 4.65
CA LEU A 349 -11.98 6.00 3.73
C LEU A 349 -11.81 6.45 2.28
N VAL A 350 -11.82 7.77 2.07
CA VAL A 350 -11.63 8.39 0.76
C VAL A 350 -10.15 8.62 0.43
N SER A 351 -9.25 8.27 1.35
CA SER A 351 -7.81 8.61 1.29
C SER A 351 -7.14 8.14 0.01
N TYR A 352 -7.59 7.02 -0.57
CA TYR A 352 -7.03 6.49 -1.81
C TYR A 352 -7.36 7.40 -3.00
N SER A 353 -8.63 7.82 -3.11
CA SER A 353 -9.04 8.77 -4.14
C SER A 353 -8.43 10.16 -3.93
N VAL A 354 -8.32 10.65 -2.68
CA VAL A 354 -7.60 11.90 -2.37
C VAL A 354 -6.16 11.81 -2.87
N TYR A 355 -5.48 10.71 -2.57
CA TYR A 355 -4.10 10.48 -2.98
C TYR A 355 -3.94 10.43 -4.50
N LEU A 356 -4.86 9.78 -5.24
CA LEU A 356 -4.72 9.67 -6.70
C LEU A 356 -5.10 10.94 -7.47
N LEU A 357 -6.10 11.69 -6.99
CA LEU A 357 -6.69 12.79 -7.75
C LEU A 357 -6.02 14.13 -7.47
N HIS A 358 -5.38 14.33 -6.32
CA HIS A 358 -4.82 15.63 -5.96
C HIS A 358 -3.79 16.19 -6.94
N PRO A 359 -2.88 15.42 -7.58
CA PRO A 359 -1.92 16.01 -8.51
C PRO A 359 -2.62 16.56 -9.77
N LEU A 360 -3.73 15.93 -10.17
CA LEU A 360 -4.54 16.36 -11.32
C LEU A 360 -5.30 17.64 -11.00
N VAL A 361 -5.85 17.75 -9.80
CA VAL A 361 -6.50 18.97 -9.31
C VAL A 361 -5.50 20.12 -9.18
N ILE A 362 -4.31 19.85 -8.64
CA ILE A 362 -3.22 20.84 -8.52
C ILE A 362 -2.83 21.36 -9.90
N GLN A 363 -2.62 20.48 -10.87
CA GLN A 363 -2.28 20.89 -12.24
C GLN A 363 -3.38 21.73 -12.89
N ALA A 364 -4.64 21.33 -12.73
CA ALA A 364 -5.77 22.09 -13.25
C ALA A 364 -5.88 23.49 -12.62
N ILE A 365 -5.63 23.59 -11.30
CA ILE A 365 -5.61 24.88 -10.60
C ILE A 365 -4.45 25.75 -11.04
N TRP A 366 -3.25 25.18 -11.19
CA TRP A 366 -2.09 25.92 -11.68
C TRP A 366 -2.34 26.50 -13.08
N HIS A 367 -2.98 25.73 -13.98
CA HIS A 367 -3.41 26.24 -15.29
C HIS A 367 -4.49 27.32 -15.17
N ALA A 368 -5.52 27.09 -14.36
CA ALA A 368 -6.63 28.05 -14.18
C ALA A 368 -6.18 29.37 -13.51
N ALA A 369 -5.13 29.32 -12.69
CA ALA A 369 -4.53 30.48 -12.05
C ALA A 369 -3.54 31.23 -12.96
N GLY A 370 -3.42 30.85 -14.24
CA GLY A 370 -2.58 31.55 -15.22
C GLY A 370 -1.11 31.13 -15.22
N GLN A 371 -0.77 29.98 -14.65
CA GLN A 371 0.59 29.40 -14.61
C GLN A 371 1.66 30.20 -13.84
N ASP A 372 1.32 31.39 -13.33
CA ASP A 372 2.13 32.19 -12.40
C ASP A 372 1.39 32.39 -11.08
N THR A 373 1.27 31.31 -10.31
CA THR A 373 0.66 31.37 -8.98
C THR A 373 1.53 32.12 -7.97
N TRP A 374 2.80 32.36 -8.28
CA TRP A 374 3.76 33.00 -7.37
C TRP A 374 3.64 34.52 -7.39
N GLY A 375 3.28 35.11 -8.54
CA GLY A 375 2.93 36.52 -8.67
C GLY A 375 1.62 36.93 -7.97
N LEU A 376 0.79 35.96 -7.54
CA LEU A 376 -0.47 36.22 -6.86
C LEU A 376 -0.27 36.68 -5.41
N SER A 377 -1.14 37.58 -4.94
CA SER A 377 -1.15 38.01 -3.55
C SER A 377 -1.50 36.86 -2.59
N ALA A 378 -0.99 36.93 -1.35
CA ALA A 378 -1.22 35.87 -0.37
C ALA A 378 -2.71 35.52 -0.12
N PRO A 379 -3.66 36.48 -0.05
CA PRO A 379 -5.08 36.16 0.07
C PRO A 379 -5.64 35.37 -1.12
N ILE A 380 -5.19 35.68 -2.35
CA ILE A 380 -5.63 34.97 -3.56
C ILE A 380 -5.07 33.55 -3.55
N ARG A 381 -3.80 33.36 -3.18
CA ARG A 381 -3.20 32.02 -3.03
C ARG A 381 -3.94 31.19 -1.97
N ALA A 382 -4.32 31.81 -0.85
CA ALA A 382 -5.11 31.16 0.18
C ALA A 382 -6.51 30.74 -0.33
N ALA A 383 -7.19 31.60 -1.10
CA ALA A 383 -8.46 31.26 -1.73
C ALA A 383 -8.32 30.06 -2.68
N TRP A 384 -7.27 30.03 -3.51
CA TRP A 384 -6.95 28.86 -4.34
C TRP A 384 -6.67 27.60 -3.52
N GLY A 385 -6.04 27.73 -2.36
CA GLY A 385 -5.85 26.61 -1.43
C GLY A 385 -7.17 26.03 -0.90
N VAL A 386 -8.15 26.88 -0.60
CA VAL A 386 -9.50 26.43 -0.22
C VAL A 386 -10.20 25.73 -1.38
N VAL A 387 -10.13 26.30 -2.59
CA VAL A 387 -10.68 25.70 -3.81
C VAL A 387 -10.03 24.35 -4.09
N LEU A 388 -8.71 24.23 -3.96
CA LEU A 388 -7.96 22.99 -4.10
C LEU A 388 -8.48 21.93 -3.14
N LEU A 389 -8.51 22.23 -1.84
CA LEU A 389 -8.93 21.26 -0.84
C LEU A 389 -10.38 20.83 -1.06
N ALA A 390 -11.28 21.78 -1.32
CA ALA A 390 -12.68 21.49 -1.61
C ALA A 390 -12.83 20.60 -2.86
N THR A 391 -12.10 20.89 -3.93
CA THR A 391 -12.15 20.14 -5.20
C THR A 391 -11.59 18.73 -5.04
N VAL A 392 -10.45 18.59 -4.35
CA VAL A 392 -9.85 17.28 -4.05
C VAL A 392 -10.80 16.44 -3.19
N LEU A 393 -11.34 16.98 -2.12
CA LEU A 393 -12.23 16.23 -1.22
C LEU A 393 -13.56 15.88 -1.89
N THR A 394 -14.12 16.79 -2.69
CA THR A 394 -15.39 16.54 -3.41
C THR A 394 -15.19 15.49 -4.49
N SER A 395 -14.18 15.64 -5.35
CA SER A 395 -13.88 14.65 -6.40
C SER A 395 -13.54 13.28 -5.80
N ALA A 396 -12.75 13.23 -4.72
CA ALA A 396 -12.45 11.99 -4.02
C ALA A 396 -13.69 11.33 -3.40
N ALA A 397 -14.60 12.12 -2.80
CA ALA A 397 -15.85 11.60 -2.26
C ALA A 397 -16.75 11.01 -3.36
N LEU A 398 -16.81 11.66 -4.53
CA LEU A 398 -17.57 11.17 -5.69
C LEU A 398 -16.99 9.86 -6.23
N VAL A 399 -15.67 9.80 -6.49
CA VAL A 399 -15.01 8.58 -6.96
C VAL A 399 -15.13 7.46 -5.94
N HIS A 400 -14.98 7.77 -4.64
CA HIS A 400 -15.17 6.78 -3.60
C HIS A 400 -16.60 6.21 -3.60
N ARG A 401 -17.61 7.08 -3.67
CA ARG A 401 -19.02 6.66 -3.60
C ARG A 401 -19.48 5.91 -4.85
N TYR A 402 -19.12 6.40 -6.03
CA TYR A 402 -19.68 5.91 -7.30
C TYR A 402 -18.78 4.93 -8.05
N VAL A 403 -17.49 4.84 -7.71
CA VAL A 403 -16.55 3.94 -8.38
C VAL A 403 -15.98 2.91 -7.39
N GLU A 404 -15.34 3.36 -6.31
CA GLU A 404 -14.68 2.45 -5.38
C GLU A 404 -15.68 1.53 -4.64
N LEU A 405 -16.72 2.09 -4.02
CA LEU A 405 -17.67 1.30 -3.24
C LEU A 405 -18.42 0.26 -4.10
N PRO A 406 -18.93 0.59 -5.31
CA PRO A 406 -19.53 -0.39 -6.20
C PRO A 406 -18.53 -1.47 -6.65
N ALA A 407 -17.32 -1.09 -7.03
CA ALA A 407 -16.31 -2.06 -7.43
C ALA A 407 -15.93 -3.02 -6.28
N GLN A 408 -15.75 -2.49 -5.06
CA GLN A 408 -15.49 -3.32 -3.88
C GLN A 408 -16.69 -4.22 -3.53
N LYS A 409 -17.93 -3.76 -3.73
CA LYS A 409 -19.15 -4.59 -3.58
C LYS A 409 -19.15 -5.72 -4.61
N LEU A 410 -18.83 -5.42 -5.87
CA LEU A 410 -18.72 -6.41 -6.94
C LEU A 410 -17.62 -7.44 -6.63
N GLY A 411 -16.44 -7.01 -6.20
CA GLY A 411 -15.35 -7.90 -5.81
C GLY A 411 -15.73 -8.83 -4.65
N ARG A 412 -16.52 -8.35 -3.68
CA ARG A 412 -17.08 -9.22 -2.62
C ARG A 412 -18.05 -10.26 -3.18
N ARG A 413 -18.88 -9.92 -4.16
CA ARG A 413 -19.80 -10.88 -4.81
C ARG A 413 -19.03 -11.93 -5.62
N VAL A 414 -18.03 -11.52 -6.38
CA VAL A 414 -17.18 -12.42 -7.19
C VAL A 414 -16.37 -13.38 -6.32
N THR A 415 -15.92 -12.93 -5.14
CA THR A 415 -15.10 -13.74 -4.22
C THR A 415 -15.90 -14.54 -3.20
N ALA A 416 -17.19 -14.22 -2.99
CA ALA A 416 -18.08 -14.98 -2.14
C ALA A 416 -18.30 -16.36 -2.76
N ARG A 417 -17.69 -17.40 -2.17
CA ARG A 417 -18.02 -18.79 -2.49
C ARG A 417 -19.52 -18.99 -2.26
N ARG A 418 -20.23 -19.53 -3.26
CA ARG A 418 -21.43 -20.34 -3.01
C ARG A 418 -21.00 -21.40 -1.98
N ARG A 419 -21.46 -21.29 -0.74
CA ARG A 419 -21.34 -22.40 0.22
C ARG A 419 -22.05 -23.58 -0.42
N SER A 420 -21.33 -24.64 -0.76
CA SER A 420 -21.96 -25.88 -1.22
C SER A 420 -22.89 -26.39 -0.10
N PRO A 421 -24.16 -26.73 -0.38
CA PRO A 421 -25.13 -27.15 0.66
C PRO A 421 -24.79 -28.49 1.36
N THR A 422 -23.78 -29.21 0.89
CA THR A 422 -23.55 -30.62 1.21
C THR A 422 -23.08 -30.94 2.62
N ALA A 423 -22.73 -29.95 3.45
CA ALA A 423 -22.35 -30.19 4.86
C ALA A 423 -23.54 -30.16 5.84
N SER A 424 -24.76 -29.79 5.39
CA SER A 424 -25.95 -29.77 6.25
C SER A 424 -26.75 -31.08 6.21
N ALA A 425 -26.55 -31.92 5.20
CA ALA A 425 -27.29 -33.18 5.02
C ALA A 425 -26.69 -34.36 5.80
N SER A 426 -25.42 -34.32 6.19
CA SER A 426 -24.83 -35.40 7.00
C SER A 426 -25.11 -35.26 8.49
N ALA A 427 -25.48 -34.06 8.96
CA ALA A 427 -25.82 -33.80 10.37
C ALA A 427 -27.27 -34.16 10.71
N SER A 428 -28.19 -34.12 9.74
CA SER A 428 -29.57 -34.59 9.94
C SER A 428 -29.70 -36.11 9.89
N ALA A 429 -28.83 -36.80 9.15
CA ALA A 429 -28.84 -38.26 9.07
C ALA A 429 -28.35 -38.93 10.36
N SER A 430 -27.39 -38.35 11.09
CA SER A 430 -26.89 -38.90 12.36
C SER A 430 -27.82 -38.66 13.55
N ALA A 431 -28.72 -37.68 13.47
CA ALA A 431 -29.68 -37.38 14.53
C ALA A 431 -30.90 -38.32 14.51
N SER A 432 -31.23 -38.91 13.35
CA SER A 432 -32.36 -39.83 13.21
C SER A 432 -32.06 -41.23 13.75
N THR A 433 -30.81 -41.65 13.82
CA THR A 433 -30.42 -43.02 14.23
C THR A 433 -30.22 -43.17 15.74
N ALA A 434 -30.13 -42.07 16.49
CA ALA A 434 -29.92 -42.08 17.94
C ALA A 434 -31.22 -42.11 18.76
N ALA A 435 -32.40 -42.02 18.12
CA ALA A 435 -33.70 -41.91 18.80
C ALA A 435 -34.46 -43.24 18.97
N SER A 436 -33.86 -44.39 18.62
CA SER A 436 -34.56 -45.68 18.60
C SER A 436 -33.90 -46.76 19.48
N THR A 437 -33.53 -46.42 20.72
CA THR A 437 -33.06 -47.41 21.71
C THR A 437 -34.04 -47.46 22.88
N PRO A 438 -34.76 -48.57 23.11
CA PRO A 438 -35.73 -48.66 24.22
C PRO A 438 -35.02 -48.89 25.55
N GLN A 439 -35.47 -48.17 26.58
CA GLN A 439 -34.92 -48.16 27.94
C GLN A 439 -35.42 -49.40 28.72
N PRO A 440 -34.58 -50.13 29.48
CA PRO A 440 -35.03 -51.30 30.23
C PRO A 440 -35.70 -50.90 31.55
N ALA A 441 -36.83 -51.54 31.85
CA ALA A 441 -37.54 -51.45 33.12
C ALA A 441 -36.82 -52.22 34.22
N HIS A 442 -36.82 -51.68 35.44
CA HIS A 442 -36.41 -52.38 36.65
C HIS A 442 -37.14 -51.79 37.88
N PRO A 443 -37.27 -52.57 38.96
CA PRO A 443 -38.53 -53.18 39.42
C PRO A 443 -39.38 -52.35 40.38
#